data_AF-A0A1G1NIM6-F1
#
_entry.id   AF-A0A1G1NIM6-F1
#
_cell.length_a   1.000
_cell.length_b   1.000
_cell.length_c   1.000
_cell.angle_alpha   90.00
_cell.angle_beta   90.00
_cell.angle_gamma   90.00
#
_symmetry.space_group_name_H-M   'P 1'
#
loop_
_entity.id
_entity.type
_entity.pdbx_description
1 polymer ?
#
loop_
_entity_poly.entity_id
_entity_poly.type
_entity_poly.pdbx_seq_one_letter_code
_entity_poly.pdbx_strand_id
1 'polypeptide(L)'
;MSNQRANSGEHDAWRVLLPVIIGGVLATVGGIVSQYCASQFQFSTEARIEKIQEQRQVFARLMGRKFATKQLHVSRYEALVFSDYHEARWKRAGSPNDSLDLQEAQRWMHRSEDLVFEIVRNNQILFEDIGVARALFPNTPRLRELVDRIYSFKALKMSQPPDDASLEELVQWKDESVRQLQSVVDREYGEPIDELLVYLSQQLPMD
;
A
#
# COMPACT_ATOMS: atom_id res chain seq x y z
N MET A 1 -26.32 -28.81 -87.53
CA MET A 1 -25.46 -29.41 -86.47
C MET A 1 -24.56 -28.32 -85.91
N SER A 2 -25.02 -27.54 -84.92
CA SER A 2 -24.23 -26.49 -84.27
C SER A 2 -24.89 -26.10 -82.94
N ASN A 3 -24.81 -26.98 -81.94
CA ASN A 3 -25.21 -26.62 -80.58
C ASN A 3 -24.56 -27.52 -79.50
N GLN A 4 -23.28 -27.88 -79.70
CA GLN A 4 -22.53 -28.69 -78.72
C GLN A 4 -21.20 -28.07 -78.27
N ARG A 5 -20.84 -26.85 -78.70
CA ARG A 5 -19.58 -26.19 -78.30
C ARG A 5 -19.72 -25.11 -77.22
N ALA A 6 -20.94 -24.73 -76.82
CA ALA A 6 -21.16 -23.71 -75.80
C ALA A 6 -21.18 -24.28 -74.36
N ASN A 7 -21.55 -25.56 -74.20
CA ASN A 7 -21.77 -26.16 -72.88
C ASN A 7 -20.50 -26.67 -72.18
N SER A 8 -19.38 -26.85 -72.90
CA SER A 8 -18.13 -27.35 -72.30
C SER A 8 -17.29 -26.26 -71.63
N GLY A 9 -17.38 -25.02 -72.09
CA GLY A 9 -16.63 -23.89 -71.52
C GLY A 9 -17.17 -23.42 -70.17
N GLU A 10 -18.48 -23.57 -69.95
CA GLU A 10 -19.13 -23.17 -68.69
C GLU A 10 -18.80 -24.15 -67.55
N HIS A 11 -18.78 -25.46 -67.84
CA HIS A 11 -18.37 -26.48 -66.87
C HIS A 11 -16.90 -26.38 -66.45
N ASP A 12 -15.99 -25.98 -67.35
CA ASP A 12 -14.58 -25.75 -67.02
C ASP A 12 -14.37 -24.43 -66.26
N ALA A 13 -15.13 -23.38 -66.57
CA ALA A 13 -15.10 -22.12 -65.82
C ALA A 13 -15.50 -22.32 -64.36
N TRP A 14 -16.56 -23.10 -64.08
CA TRP A 14 -16.98 -23.40 -62.71
C TRP A 14 -15.97 -24.26 -61.95
N ARG A 15 -15.24 -25.17 -62.61
CA ARG A 15 -14.19 -25.97 -61.98
C ARG A 15 -12.99 -25.14 -61.53
N VAL A 16 -12.71 -24.03 -62.22
CA VAL A 16 -11.62 -23.11 -61.88
C VAL A 16 -12.07 -22.00 -60.92
N LEU A 17 -13.30 -21.48 -61.06
CA LEU A 17 -13.83 -20.41 -60.21
C LEU A 17 -14.25 -20.90 -58.82
N LEU A 18 -14.79 -22.10 -58.70
CA LEU A 18 -15.28 -22.62 -57.41
C LEU A 18 -14.16 -22.74 -56.36
N PRO A 19 -12.96 -23.28 -56.65
CA PRO A 19 -11.84 -23.28 -55.71
C PRO A 19 -11.36 -21.88 -55.32
N VAL A 20 -11.40 -20.91 -56.26
CA VAL A 20 -10.99 -19.52 -56.00
C VAL A 20 -11.99 -18.83 -55.07
N ILE A 21 -13.29 -19.02 -55.29
CA ILE A 21 -14.34 -18.47 -54.43
C ILE A 21 -14.29 -19.12 -53.05
N ILE A 22 -14.16 -20.45 -52.96
CA ILE A 22 -14.02 -21.17 -51.69
C ILE A 22 -12.75 -20.71 -50.96
N GLY A 23 -11.63 -20.58 -51.66
CA GLY A 23 -10.39 -20.06 -51.11
C GLY A 23 -10.52 -18.63 -50.58
N GLY A 24 -11.20 -17.75 -51.31
CA GLY A 24 -11.49 -16.38 -50.88
C GLY A 24 -12.39 -16.32 -49.64
N VAL A 25 -13.46 -17.13 -49.60
CA VAL A 25 -14.34 -17.23 -48.42
C VAL A 25 -13.59 -17.78 -47.21
N LEU A 26 -12.80 -18.85 -47.37
CA LEU A 26 -11.99 -19.43 -46.29
C LEU A 26 -10.91 -18.45 -45.79
N ALA A 27 -10.27 -17.70 -46.70
CA ALA A 27 -9.31 -16.67 -46.32
C ALA A 27 -9.98 -15.53 -45.52
N THR A 28 -11.21 -15.17 -45.89
CA THR A 28 -11.97 -14.12 -45.21
C THR A 28 -12.42 -14.58 -43.82
N VAL A 29 -12.97 -15.80 -43.71
CA VAL A 29 -13.34 -16.42 -42.43
C VAL A 29 -12.12 -16.62 -41.54
N GLY A 30 -11.00 -17.10 -42.10
CA GLY A 30 -9.73 -17.25 -41.39
C GLY A 30 -9.18 -15.91 -40.91
N GLY A 31 -9.29 -14.84 -41.71
CA GLY A 31 -8.92 -13.48 -41.32
C GLY A 31 -9.75 -12.96 -40.14
N ILE A 32 -11.08 -13.15 -40.18
CA ILE A 32 -11.98 -12.75 -39.09
C ILE A 32 -11.68 -13.51 -37.80
N VAL A 33 -11.50 -14.82 -37.87
CA VAL A 33 -11.15 -15.65 -36.70
C VAL A 33 -9.78 -15.26 -36.15
N SER A 34 -8.78 -15.06 -37.01
CA SER A 34 -7.44 -14.63 -36.60
C SER A 34 -7.48 -13.26 -35.93
N GLN A 35 -8.27 -12.32 -36.46
CA GLN A 35 -8.39 -10.98 -35.89
C GLN A 35 -9.17 -10.98 -34.58
N TYR A 36 -10.18 -11.84 -34.44
CA TYR A 36 -10.88 -12.05 -33.18
C TYR A 36 -9.98 -12.68 -32.11
N CYS A 37 -9.21 -13.72 -32.47
CA CYS A 37 -8.24 -14.31 -31.56
C CYS A 37 -7.17 -13.28 -31.16
N ALA A 38 -6.61 -12.53 -32.13
CA ALA A 38 -5.63 -11.49 -31.86
C ALA A 38 -6.16 -10.41 -30.92
N SER A 39 -7.40 -9.94 -31.09
CA SER A 39 -8.00 -8.94 -30.21
C SER A 39 -8.23 -9.49 -28.81
N GLN A 40 -8.74 -10.70 -28.65
CA GLN A 40 -8.89 -11.35 -27.34
C GLN A 40 -7.55 -11.52 -26.62
N PHE A 41 -6.51 -11.95 -27.34
CA PHE A 41 -5.15 -12.04 -26.77
C PHE A 41 -4.61 -10.67 -26.37
N GLN A 42 -4.80 -9.63 -27.20
CA GLN A 42 -4.38 -8.26 -26.88
C GLN A 42 -5.08 -7.73 -25.62
N PHE A 43 -6.42 -7.82 -25.54
CA PHE A 43 -7.17 -7.39 -24.36
C PHE A 43 -6.74 -8.13 -23.09
N SER A 44 -6.54 -9.45 -23.18
CA SER A 44 -6.08 -10.25 -22.02
C SER A 44 -4.67 -9.87 -21.57
N THR A 45 -3.81 -9.48 -22.50
CA THR A 45 -2.44 -9.06 -22.22
C THR A 45 -2.41 -7.66 -21.62
N GLU A 46 -3.18 -6.72 -22.18
CA GLU A 46 -3.33 -5.36 -21.68
C GLU A 46 -3.91 -5.35 -20.26
N ALA A 47 -5.01 -6.07 -20.01
CA ALA A 47 -5.60 -6.18 -18.69
C ALA A 47 -4.62 -6.79 -17.66
N ARG A 48 -3.79 -7.75 -18.10
CA ARG A 48 -2.75 -8.34 -17.24
C ARG A 48 -1.65 -7.32 -16.92
N ILE A 49 -1.19 -6.55 -17.91
CA ILE A 49 -0.15 -5.53 -17.72
C ILE A 49 -0.67 -4.43 -16.80
N GLU A 50 -1.88 -3.94 -17.02
CA GLU A 50 -2.53 -2.93 -16.18
C GLU A 50 -2.61 -3.40 -14.72
N LYS A 51 -3.11 -4.62 -14.48
CA LYS A 51 -3.15 -5.21 -13.15
C LYS A 51 -1.76 -5.26 -12.48
N ILE A 52 -0.72 -5.67 -13.21
CA ILE A 52 0.64 -5.72 -12.68
C ILE A 52 1.14 -4.31 -12.34
N GLN A 53 0.86 -3.32 -13.18
CA GLN A 53 1.22 -1.93 -12.93
C GLN A 53 0.52 -1.40 -11.67
N GLU A 54 -0.77 -1.65 -11.51
CA GLU A 54 -1.52 -1.26 -10.30
C GLU A 54 -0.98 -1.95 -9.04
N GLN A 55 -0.63 -3.23 -9.13
CA GLN A 55 0.02 -3.97 -8.03
C GLN A 55 1.36 -3.34 -7.63
N ARG A 56 2.19 -2.97 -8.61
CA ARG A 56 3.47 -2.27 -8.37
C ARG A 56 3.25 -0.89 -7.75
N GLN A 57 2.24 -0.14 -8.23
CA GLN A 57 1.90 1.18 -7.69
C GLN A 57 1.44 1.10 -6.24
N VAL A 58 0.50 0.21 -5.90
CA VAL A 58 0.03 0.08 -4.51
C VAL A 58 1.15 -0.39 -3.58
N PHE A 59 2.01 -1.30 -4.05
CA PHE A 59 3.20 -1.72 -3.31
C PHE A 59 4.13 -0.53 -3.01
N ALA A 60 4.42 0.31 -4.01
CA ALA A 60 5.23 1.50 -3.83
C ALA A 60 4.60 2.51 -2.85
N ARG A 61 3.28 2.71 -2.90
CA ARG A 61 2.57 3.57 -1.94
C ARG A 61 2.71 3.01 -0.52
N LEU A 62 2.48 1.71 -0.32
CA LEU A 62 2.63 1.06 0.99
C LEU A 62 4.06 1.18 1.56
N MET A 63 5.10 1.07 0.72
CA MET A 63 6.49 1.31 1.15
C MET A 63 6.68 2.74 1.70
N GLY A 64 6.13 3.74 1.01
CA GLY A 64 6.16 5.13 1.50
C GLY A 64 5.36 5.30 2.79
N ARG A 65 4.20 4.64 2.91
CA ARG A 65 3.35 4.69 4.10
C ARG A 65 4.01 4.08 5.32
N LYS A 66 4.79 3.01 5.17
CA LYS A 66 5.57 2.43 6.27
C LYS A 66 6.43 3.50 6.96
N PHE A 67 7.21 4.24 6.18
CA PHE A 67 8.12 5.26 6.71
C PHE A 67 7.35 6.37 7.42
N ALA A 68 6.30 6.90 6.80
CA ALA A 68 5.46 7.94 7.37
C ALA A 68 4.79 7.48 8.69
N THR A 69 4.26 6.27 8.72
CA THR A 69 3.59 5.69 9.90
C THR A 69 4.55 5.61 11.09
N LYS A 70 5.74 5.05 10.88
CA LYS A 70 6.77 4.97 11.94
C LYS A 70 7.14 6.35 12.44
N GLN A 71 7.46 7.28 11.54
CA GLN A 71 7.93 8.61 11.91
C GLN A 71 6.88 9.40 12.70
N LEU A 72 5.62 9.39 12.25
CA LEU A 72 4.53 10.10 12.90
C LEU A 72 4.27 9.56 14.31
N HIS A 73 4.22 8.22 14.47
CA HIS A 73 4.03 7.61 15.78
C HIS A 73 5.21 7.90 16.71
N VAL A 74 6.47 7.75 16.26
CA VAL A 74 7.65 8.11 17.06
C VAL A 74 7.56 9.58 17.49
N SER A 75 7.35 10.51 16.56
CA SER A 75 7.32 11.94 16.84
C SER A 75 6.21 12.32 17.83
N ARG A 76 5.04 11.68 17.76
CA ARG A 76 3.93 11.96 18.68
C ARG A 76 4.25 11.53 20.10
N TYR A 77 4.75 10.30 20.27
CA TYR A 77 5.04 9.78 21.60
C TYR A 77 6.31 10.38 22.19
N GLU A 78 7.30 10.77 21.37
CA GLU A 78 8.44 11.58 21.83
C GLU A 78 7.94 12.91 22.38
N ALA A 79 7.02 13.59 21.68
CA ALA A 79 6.43 14.82 22.18
C ALA A 79 5.72 14.63 23.53
N LEU A 80 5.04 13.50 23.76
CA LEU A 80 4.46 13.19 25.08
C LEU A 80 5.53 13.01 26.15
N VAL A 81 6.61 12.26 25.87
CA VAL A 81 7.72 12.07 26.82
C VAL A 81 8.38 13.41 27.18
N PHE A 82 8.58 14.30 26.21
CA PHE A 82 9.12 15.64 26.45
C PHE A 82 8.15 16.50 27.26
N SER A 83 6.84 16.42 26.97
CA SER A 83 5.82 17.12 27.75
C SER A 83 5.84 16.69 29.22
N ASP A 84 5.77 15.38 29.47
CA ASP A 84 5.81 14.79 30.80
C ASP A 84 7.11 15.14 31.56
N TYR A 85 8.26 15.14 30.86
CA TYR A 85 9.55 15.54 31.42
C TYR A 85 9.54 16.99 31.93
N HIS A 86 9.08 17.92 31.10
CA HIS A 86 9.02 19.33 31.46
C HIS A 86 7.96 19.60 32.54
N GLU A 87 6.82 18.92 32.48
CA GLU A 87 5.79 19.00 33.52
C GLU A 87 6.32 18.51 34.88
N ALA A 88 7.05 17.40 34.90
CA ALA A 88 7.66 16.87 36.13
C ALA A 88 8.69 17.85 36.72
N ARG A 89 9.52 18.50 35.88
CA ARG A 89 10.46 19.54 36.33
C ARG A 89 9.74 20.77 36.89
N TRP A 90 8.67 21.22 36.22
CA TRP A 90 7.85 22.33 36.68
C TRP A 90 7.22 22.05 38.05
N LYS A 91 6.63 20.86 38.23
CA LYS A 91 6.04 20.43 39.51
C LYS A 91 7.06 20.48 40.65
N ARG A 92 8.28 20.00 40.40
CA ARG A 92 9.37 20.00 41.40
C ARG A 92 9.91 21.39 41.72
N ALA A 93 9.87 22.32 40.76
CA ALA A 93 10.24 23.71 40.98
C ALA A 93 9.20 24.49 41.82
N GLY A 94 8.14 23.84 42.32
CA GLY A 94 7.08 24.47 43.09
C GLY A 94 5.94 25.02 42.23
N SER A 95 5.81 24.56 40.99
CA SER A 95 4.73 24.92 40.05
C SER A 95 4.52 26.43 39.81
N PRO A 96 5.57 27.24 39.55
CA PRO A 96 5.38 28.66 39.27
C PRO A 96 4.63 28.88 37.95
N ASN A 97 3.64 29.77 37.93
CA ASN A 97 2.80 30.02 36.75
C ASN A 97 3.59 30.54 35.53
N ASP A 98 4.65 31.34 35.74
CA ASP A 98 5.47 31.92 34.66
C ASP A 98 6.71 31.07 34.33
N SER A 99 6.65 29.75 34.57
CA SER A 99 7.77 28.85 34.33
C SER A 99 8.00 28.57 32.85
N LEU A 100 9.26 28.62 32.41
CA LEU A 100 9.67 28.12 31.10
C LEU A 100 9.39 26.61 30.94
N ASP A 101 9.50 25.83 32.01
CA ASP A 101 9.20 24.40 31.96
C ASP A 101 7.71 24.14 31.73
N LEU A 102 6.82 24.95 32.30
CA LEU A 102 5.37 24.85 32.02
C LEU A 102 5.06 25.19 30.56
N GLN A 103 5.67 26.25 30.03
CA GLN A 103 5.48 26.67 28.63
C GLN A 103 6.00 25.60 27.65
N GLU A 104 7.17 25.01 27.91
CA GLU A 104 7.69 23.92 27.08
C GLU A 104 6.82 22.66 27.20
N ALA A 105 6.35 22.29 28.40
CA ALA A 105 5.45 21.15 28.57
C ALA A 105 4.17 21.30 27.71
N GLN A 106 3.55 22.49 27.74
CA GLN A 106 2.38 22.81 26.93
C GLN A 106 2.68 22.81 25.42
N ARG A 107 3.83 23.37 25.02
CA ARG A 107 4.27 23.38 23.63
C ARG A 107 4.43 21.97 23.08
N TRP A 108 5.04 21.06 23.84
CA TRP A 108 5.19 19.66 23.45
C TRP A 108 3.86 18.92 23.44
N MET A 109 2.96 19.21 24.39
CA MET A 109 1.61 18.66 24.39
C MET A 109 0.84 19.06 23.12
N HIS A 110 0.79 20.34 22.77
CA HIS A 110 0.14 20.81 21.56
C HIS A 110 0.73 20.20 20.29
N ARG A 111 2.06 20.07 20.22
CA ARG A 111 2.70 19.36 19.12
C ARG A 111 2.23 17.90 19.02
N SER A 112 2.04 17.22 20.16
CA SER A 112 1.51 15.85 20.17
C SER A 112 0.06 15.79 19.67
N GLU A 113 -0.76 16.77 20.05
CA GLU A 113 -2.15 16.91 19.61
C GLU A 113 -2.26 17.14 18.10
N ASP A 114 -1.43 18.03 17.54
CA ASP A 114 -1.38 18.30 16.10
C ASP A 114 -1.02 17.03 15.31
N LEU A 115 -0.06 16.25 15.81
CA LEU A 115 0.36 14.99 15.20
C LEU A 115 -0.74 13.92 15.20
N VAL A 116 -1.77 14.03 16.05
CA VAL A 116 -2.91 13.10 16.01
C VAL A 116 -3.65 13.20 14.69
N PHE A 117 -3.89 14.42 14.20
CA PHE A 117 -4.59 14.62 12.92
C PHE A 117 -3.77 14.07 11.74
N GLU A 118 -2.47 14.26 11.77
CA GLU A 118 -1.56 13.70 10.76
C GLU A 118 -1.55 12.16 10.79
N ILE A 119 -1.51 11.55 11.97
CA ILE A 119 -1.60 10.09 12.14
C ILE A 119 -2.93 9.56 11.63
N VAL A 120 -4.06 10.19 11.99
CA VAL A 120 -5.39 9.76 11.54
C VAL A 120 -5.48 9.82 10.01
N ARG A 121 -5.02 10.91 9.41
CA ARG A 121 -4.98 11.06 7.95
C ARG A 121 -4.08 10.01 7.30
N ASN A 122 -2.89 9.79 7.84
CA ASN A 122 -1.98 8.78 7.31
C ASN A 122 -2.56 7.36 7.43
N ASN A 123 -3.21 7.03 8.54
CA ASN A 123 -3.85 5.74 8.77
C ASN A 123 -5.03 5.52 7.84
N GLN A 124 -5.84 6.55 7.57
CA GLN A 124 -6.90 6.46 6.56
C GLN A 124 -6.33 6.04 5.20
N ILE A 125 -5.28 6.73 4.74
CA ILE A 125 -4.69 6.44 3.43
C ILE A 125 -4.00 5.06 3.43
N LEU A 126 -3.33 4.69 4.53
CA LEU A 126 -2.76 3.35 4.68
C LEU A 126 -3.85 2.27 4.55
N PHE A 127 -5.00 2.46 5.19
CA PHE A 127 -6.11 1.50 5.13
C PHE A 127 -6.77 1.44 3.75
N GLU A 128 -6.86 2.56 3.04
CA GLU A 128 -7.29 2.61 1.64
C GLU A 128 -6.31 1.84 0.74
N ASP A 129 -5.00 2.06 0.89
CA ASP A 129 -3.96 1.35 0.15
C ASP A 129 -3.97 -0.16 0.43
N ILE A 130 -4.19 -0.55 1.68
CA ILE A 130 -4.38 -1.95 2.07
C ILE A 130 -5.65 -2.54 1.44
N GLY A 131 -6.75 -1.77 1.39
CA GLY A 131 -7.98 -2.18 0.71
C GLY A 131 -7.76 -2.45 -0.77
N VAL A 132 -7.02 -1.57 -1.45
CA VAL A 132 -6.62 -1.75 -2.86
C VAL A 132 -5.72 -2.98 -3.01
N ALA A 133 -4.74 -3.18 -2.12
CA ALA A 133 -3.89 -4.37 -2.15
C ALA A 133 -4.72 -5.66 -1.99
N ARG A 134 -5.73 -5.68 -1.12
CA ARG A 134 -6.64 -6.83 -0.98
C ARG A 134 -7.47 -7.12 -2.22
N ALA A 135 -7.77 -6.10 -3.03
CA ALA A 135 -8.52 -6.27 -4.28
C ALA A 135 -7.62 -6.75 -5.44
N LEU A 136 -6.38 -6.25 -5.49
CA LEU A 136 -5.46 -6.54 -6.60
C LEU A 136 -4.69 -7.86 -6.45
N PHE A 137 -4.37 -8.25 -5.22
CA PHE A 137 -3.60 -9.46 -4.94
C PHE A 137 -4.51 -10.68 -4.67
N PRO A 138 -4.06 -11.90 -4.98
CA PRO A 138 -4.74 -13.14 -4.62
C PRO A 138 -5.22 -13.19 -3.16
N ASN A 139 -6.53 -13.38 -2.99
CA ASN A 139 -7.16 -13.48 -1.67
C ASN A 139 -6.78 -14.80 -0.99
N THR A 140 -5.75 -14.73 -0.16
CA THR A 140 -5.13 -15.84 0.55
C THR A 140 -5.36 -15.69 2.05
N PRO A 141 -5.40 -16.79 2.84
CA PRO A 141 -5.48 -16.69 4.30
C PRO A 141 -4.35 -15.85 4.90
N ARG A 142 -3.13 -15.99 4.38
CA ARG A 142 -1.96 -15.22 4.83
C ARG A 142 -2.10 -13.71 4.58
N LEU A 143 -2.61 -13.31 3.41
CA LEU A 143 -2.86 -11.90 3.13
C LEU A 143 -3.88 -11.30 4.09
N ARG A 144 -4.96 -12.05 4.40
CA ARG A 144 -5.98 -11.61 5.37
C ARG A 144 -5.38 -11.42 6.76
N GLU A 145 -4.63 -12.39 7.25
CA GLU A 145 -3.95 -12.32 8.55
C GLU A 145 -3.03 -11.09 8.66
N LEU A 146 -2.19 -10.85 7.65
CA LEU A 146 -1.26 -9.71 7.62
C LEU A 146 -1.99 -8.37 7.63
N VAL A 147 -3.08 -8.27 6.87
CA VAL A 147 -3.91 -7.07 6.83
C VAL A 147 -4.66 -6.84 8.14
N ASP A 148 -5.25 -7.88 8.72
CA ASP A 148 -6.02 -7.78 9.96
C ASP A 148 -5.13 -7.33 11.13
N ARG A 149 -3.86 -7.75 11.16
CA ARG A 149 -2.86 -7.24 12.13
C ARG A 149 -2.72 -5.72 12.04
N ILE A 150 -2.66 -5.16 10.84
CA ILE A 150 -2.52 -3.70 10.63
C ILE A 150 -3.80 -2.95 11.06
N TYR A 151 -4.98 -3.49 10.79
CA TYR A 151 -6.23 -2.89 11.28
C TYR A 151 -6.36 -2.91 12.81
N SER A 152 -5.66 -3.82 13.48
CA SER A 152 -5.71 -3.98 14.93
C SER A 152 -4.70 -3.13 15.72
N PHE A 153 -4.07 -2.14 15.07
CA PHE A 153 -3.12 -1.22 15.72
C PHE A 153 -3.69 -0.62 17.01
N LYS A 154 -2.92 -0.77 18.10
CA LYS A 154 -3.29 -0.28 19.43
C LYS A 154 -2.62 1.05 19.74
N ALA A 155 -3.22 1.83 20.63
CA ALA A 155 -2.52 2.94 21.25
C ALA A 155 -1.40 2.40 22.15
N LEU A 156 -0.22 3.00 22.08
CA LEU A 156 0.88 2.67 22.98
C LEU A 156 0.60 3.27 24.35
N LYS A 157 0.94 2.52 25.40
CA LYS A 157 0.98 3.03 26.76
C LYS A 157 2.41 3.40 27.09
N MET A 158 2.64 4.67 27.41
CA MET A 158 3.93 5.17 27.87
C MET A 158 4.01 5.06 29.39
N SER A 159 5.19 4.71 29.91
CA SER A 159 5.49 4.85 31.33
C SER A 159 5.54 6.32 31.70
N GLN A 160 4.95 6.69 32.84
CA GLN A 160 5.05 8.05 33.38
C GLN A 160 6.39 8.28 34.08
N PRO A 161 6.81 9.56 34.23
CA PRO A 161 7.99 9.89 35.01
C PRO A 161 7.81 9.46 36.48
N PRO A 162 8.87 9.02 37.18
CA PRO A 162 8.78 8.68 38.60
C PRO A 162 8.50 9.93 39.43
N ASP A 163 7.51 9.84 40.34
CA ASP A 163 7.05 10.97 41.15
C ASP A 163 8.20 11.59 41.98
N ASP A 164 9.01 10.75 42.62
CA ASP A 164 10.07 11.16 43.56
C ASP A 164 11.50 11.16 42.97
N ALA A 165 11.64 11.08 41.64
CA ALA A 165 12.98 11.03 41.03
C ALA A 165 13.84 12.28 41.36
N SER A 166 15.16 12.22 41.19
CA SER A 166 16.03 13.39 41.10
C SER A 166 15.96 14.05 39.72
N LEU A 167 16.62 15.21 39.52
CA LEU A 167 16.70 15.83 38.19
C LEU A 167 17.48 14.93 37.21
N GLU A 168 18.58 14.35 37.67
CA GLU A 168 19.39 13.40 36.91
C GLU A 168 18.57 12.15 36.53
N GLU A 169 17.75 11.63 37.44
CA GLU A 169 16.89 10.48 37.19
C GLU A 169 15.79 10.80 36.16
N LEU A 170 15.24 12.03 36.14
CA LEU A 170 14.29 12.44 35.10
C LEU A 170 14.93 12.51 33.72
N VAL A 171 16.18 12.98 33.62
CA VAL A 171 16.91 12.99 32.34
C VAL A 171 17.15 11.56 31.85
N GLN A 172 17.58 10.67 32.74
CA GLN A 172 17.77 9.26 32.42
C GLN A 172 16.46 8.58 31.99
N TRP A 173 15.37 8.84 32.71
CA TRP A 173 14.04 8.35 32.36
C TRP A 173 13.59 8.82 30.97
N LYS A 174 13.78 10.09 30.65
CA LYS A 174 13.43 10.67 29.34
C LYS A 174 14.18 9.96 28.22
N ASP A 175 15.51 9.82 28.37
CA ASP A 175 16.36 9.22 27.34
C ASP A 175 16.05 7.74 27.14
N GLU A 176 15.81 7.00 28.22
CA GLU A 176 15.42 5.59 28.15
C GLU A 176 14.01 5.42 27.56
N SER A 177 13.06 6.28 27.93
CA SER A 177 11.70 6.26 27.38
C SER A 177 11.69 6.51 25.88
N VAL A 178 12.48 7.47 25.38
CA VAL A 178 12.64 7.74 23.94
C VAL A 178 13.25 6.52 23.23
N ARG A 179 14.28 5.89 23.81
CA ARG A 179 14.91 4.70 23.22
C ARG A 179 13.94 3.52 23.14
N GLN A 180 13.24 3.22 24.23
CA GLN A 180 12.27 2.13 24.27
C GLN A 180 11.10 2.38 23.30
N LEU A 181 10.64 3.64 23.22
CA LEU A 181 9.58 4.05 22.33
C LEU A 181 9.88 3.70 20.87
N GLN A 182 11.08 4.01 20.38
CA GLN A 182 11.44 3.74 18.99
C GLN A 182 11.36 2.25 18.66
N SER A 183 11.81 1.38 19.58
CA SER A 183 11.70 -0.07 19.44
C SER A 183 10.24 -0.55 19.46
N VAL A 184 9.42 -0.01 20.37
CA VAL A 184 8.00 -0.38 20.45
C VAL A 184 7.24 0.09 19.20
N VAL A 185 7.47 1.31 18.72
CA VAL A 185 6.84 1.81 17.50
C VAL A 185 7.20 0.96 16.29
N ASP A 186 8.47 0.52 16.20
CA ASP A 186 8.88 -0.37 15.13
C ASP A 186 8.14 -1.70 15.18
N ARG A 187 8.08 -2.34 16.36
CA ARG A 187 7.39 -3.63 16.52
C ARG A 187 5.88 -3.55 16.30
N GLU A 188 5.22 -2.53 16.84
CA GLU A 188 3.75 -2.45 16.83
C GLU A 188 3.21 -1.88 15.51
N TYR A 189 3.96 -1.01 14.84
CA TYR A 189 3.49 -0.33 13.62
C TYR A 189 4.36 -0.57 12.38
N GLY A 190 5.67 -0.75 12.55
CA GLY A 190 6.62 -0.95 11.44
C GLY A 190 6.62 -2.38 10.90
N GLU A 191 6.91 -3.35 11.77
CA GLU A 191 7.02 -4.78 11.43
C GLU A 191 5.77 -5.34 10.74
N PRO A 192 4.52 -5.04 11.18
CA PRO A 192 3.33 -5.55 10.49
C PRO A 192 3.22 -5.08 9.04
N ILE A 193 3.61 -3.83 8.76
CA ILE A 193 3.62 -3.28 7.40
C ILE A 193 4.75 -3.92 6.59
N ASP A 194 5.92 -4.15 7.20
CA ASP A 194 7.04 -4.84 6.56
C ASP A 194 6.71 -6.28 6.18
N GLU A 195 6.09 -7.04 7.08
CA GLU A 195 5.67 -8.40 6.78
C GLU A 195 4.66 -8.44 5.61
N LEU A 196 3.74 -7.47 5.55
CA LEU A 196 2.86 -7.31 4.40
C LEU A 196 3.65 -7.00 3.12
N LEU A 197 4.58 -6.06 3.16
CA LEU A 197 5.40 -5.70 2.00
C LEU A 197 6.25 -6.87 1.50
N VAL A 198 6.88 -7.62 2.39
CA VAL A 198 7.64 -8.83 2.05
C VAL A 198 6.73 -9.88 1.39
N TYR A 199 5.51 -10.04 1.88
CA TYR A 199 4.55 -10.94 1.28
C TYR A 199 4.11 -10.50 -0.12
N LEU A 200 3.79 -9.21 -0.29
CA LEU A 200 3.36 -8.66 -1.57
C LEU A 200 4.48 -8.70 -2.62
N SER A 201 5.73 -8.44 -2.23
CA SER A 201 6.86 -8.44 -3.17
C SER A 201 7.12 -9.82 -3.78
N GLN A 202 6.87 -10.90 -3.03
CA GLN A 202 6.97 -12.28 -3.53
C GLN A 202 5.90 -12.62 -4.57
N GLN A 203 4.82 -11.84 -4.64
CA GLN A 203 3.74 -12.03 -5.61
C GLN A 203 3.85 -11.12 -6.82
N LEU A 204 4.72 -10.12 -6.77
CA LEU A 204 5.00 -9.29 -7.93
C LEU A 204 5.79 -10.12 -8.95
N PRO A 205 5.40 -10.10 -10.23
CA PRO A 205 6.22 -10.73 -11.27
C PRO A 205 7.58 -10.05 -11.32
N MET A 206 8.62 -10.85 -11.07
CA MET A 206 10.02 -10.48 -11.30
C MET A 206 10.20 -10.21 -12.80
N ASP A 207 10.93 -9.14 -13.12
CA ASP A 207 11.39 -8.87 -14.49
C ASP A 207 12.34 -9.99 -14.96
#